data_AF-A0A844UAH8-F1
#
_entry.id   AF-A0A844UAH8-F1
#
_cell.length_a   1.000
_cell.length_b   1.000
_cell.length_c   1.000
_cell.angle_alpha   90.00
_cell.angle_beta   90.00
_cell.angle_gamma   90.00
#
_symmetry.space_group_name_H-M   'P 1'
#
loop_
_entity.id
_entity.type
_entity.pdbx_description
1 polymer ?
#
loop_
_entity_poly.entity_id
_entity_poly.type
_entity_poly.pdbx_seq_one_letter_code
_entity_poly.pdbx_strand_id
1 'polypeptide(L)' 'MFFTGSTVVGKIVYKAAAKNIVPVTLELGGKSPVFILKDCDLEITAKRLVWSKLLNAG' A
#
# COMPACT_ATOMS: atom_id res chain seq x y z
N MET A 1 8.94 9.04 14.32
CA MET A 1 8.46 7.65 14.55
C MET A 1 7.99 7.08 13.22
N PHE A 2 8.34 5.83 12.90
CA PHE A 2 7.94 5.16 11.65
C PHE A 2 7.01 3.98 11.97
N PHE A 3 5.93 3.84 11.22
CA PHE A 3 4.99 2.73 11.37
C PHE A 3 4.50 2.25 10.01
N THR A 4 4.52 0.92 9.82
CA THR A 4 3.94 0.25 8.66
C THR A 4 2.86 -0.70 9.15
N GLY A 5 1.65 -0.62 8.58
CA GLY A 5 0.56 -1.52 9.00
C GLY A 5 -0.83 -1.09 8.54
N SER A 6 -1.84 -1.41 9.35
CA SER A 6 -3.23 -1.13 9.00
C SER A 6 -3.62 0.33 9.26
N THR A 7 -4.55 0.85 8.47
CA THR A 7 -5.07 2.21 8.63
C THR A 7 -5.71 2.44 10.00
N VAL A 8 -6.34 1.41 10.56
CA VAL A 8 -6.97 1.46 11.89
C VAL A 8 -5.91 1.70 12.97
N VAL A 9 -4.83 0.92 12.96
CA VAL A 9 -3.75 1.06 13.95
C VAL A 9 -2.94 2.34 13.70
N GLY A 10 -2.70 2.71 12.45
CA GLY A 10 -2.02 3.96 12.09
C GLY A 10 -2.68 5.20 12.71
N LYS A 11 -4.02 5.24 12.75
CA LYS A 11 -4.76 6.33 13.43
C LYS A 11 -4.51 6.38 14.95
N ILE A 12 -4.37 5.21 15.59
CA ILE A 12 -4.05 5.11 17.03
C ILE A 12 -2.63 5.62 17.27
N VAL A 13 -1.67 5.18 16.45
CA VAL A 13 -0.27 5.64 16.50
C VAL A 13 -0.19 7.16 16.34
N TYR A 14 -0.86 7.72 15.32
CA TYR A 14 -0.91 9.17 15.10
C TYR A 14 -1.46 9.92 16.33
N LYS A 15 -2.58 9.45 16.89
CA LYS A 15 -3.21 10.05 18.07
C LYS A 15 -2.28 10.04 19.29
N ALA A 16 -1.50 8.98 19.47
CA ALA A 16 -0.53 8.91 20.56
C ALA A 16 0.67 9.83 20.32
N ALA A 17 1.21 9.86 19.11
CA ALA A 17 2.35 10.71 18.74
C ALA A 17 2.04 12.21 18.84
N ALA A 18 0.83 12.62 18.45
CA ALA A 18 0.39 14.01 18.51
C ALA A 18 0.43 14.61 19.92
N LYS A 19 0.23 13.81 20.97
CA LYS A 19 0.32 14.27 22.37
C LYS A 19 1.70 14.77 22.77
N ASN A 20 2.74 14.32 22.07
CA ASN A 20 4.14 14.63 22.36
C ASN A 20 4.80 15.43 21.22
N ILE A 21 4.01 15.94 20.25
CA ILE A 21 4.52 16.69 19.08
C ILE A 21 5.59 15.88 18.33
N VAL A 22 5.39 14.55 18.26
CA VAL A 22 6.33 13.65 17.57
C VAL A 22 5.93 13.58 16.10
N PRO A 23 6.83 13.94 15.16
CA PRO A 23 6.58 13.73 13.74
C PRO A 23 6.51 12.23 13.44
N VAL A 24 5.60 11.86 12.54
CA VAL A 24 5.40 10.46 12.14
C VAL A 24 5.39 10.29 10.63
N THR A 25 5.84 9.12 10.20
CA THR A 25 5.65 8.59 8.85
C THR A 25 4.85 7.30 8.98
N LEU A 26 3.71 7.23 8.29
CA LEU A 26 2.77 6.11 8.37
C LEU A 26 2.57 5.50 6.99
N GLU A 27 3.13 4.31 6.77
CA GLU A 27 2.93 3.52 5.55
C GLU A 27 1.80 2.52 5.77
N LEU A 28 0.64 2.82 5.19
CA LEU A 28 -0.61 2.10 5.49
C LEU A 28 -1.07 1.27 4.29
N GLY A 29 -1.98 0.33 4.54
CA GLY A 29 -2.60 -0.45 3.46
C GLY A 29 -3.40 0.40 2.45
N GLY A 30 -3.66 -0.18 1.27
CA GLY A 30 -4.42 0.46 0.21
C GLY A 30 -5.05 -0.55 -0.76
N LYS A 31 -5.87 -0.05 -1.68
CA LYS A 31 -6.39 -0.80 -2.83
C LYS A 31 -5.76 -0.21 -4.08
N SER A 32 -4.74 -0.87 -4.62
CA SER A 32 -3.97 -0.38 -5.76
C SER A 32 -4.66 -0.80 -7.08
N PRO A 33 -5.34 0.12 -7.80
CA PRO A 33 -5.98 -0.22 -9.06
C PRO A 33 -4.94 -0.43 -10.17
N VAL A 34 -5.30 -1.25 -11.15
CA VAL A 34 -4.54 -1.43 -12.38
C VAL A 34 -5.45 -1.07 -13.55
N PHE A 35 -4.98 -0.17 -14.41
CA PHE A 35 -5.66 0.22 -15.64
C PHE A 35 -4.96 -0.40 -16.83
N ILE A 36 -5.71 -1.10 -17.69
CA ILE A 36 -5.21 -1.72 -18.92
C ILE A 36 -5.83 -0.97 -20.10
N LEU A 37 -4.98 -0.35 -20.91
CA LEU A 37 -5.39 0.45 -22.07
C LEU A 37 -5.38 -0.38 -23.36
N LYS A 38 -6.04 0.13 -24.41
CA LYS A 38 -6.29 -0.62 -25.66
C LYS A 38 -5.03 -1.04 -26.41
N ASP A 39 -3.94 -0.31 -26.22
CA ASP A 39 -2.66 -0.47 -26.92
C ASP A 39 -1.60 -1.22 -26.10
N CYS A 40 -1.99 -1.81 -24.96
CA CYS A 40 -1.04 -2.55 -24.14
C CYS A 40 -0.62 -3.89 -24.77
N ASP A 41 0.63 -4.28 -24.55
CA ASP A 41 1.06 -5.67 -24.74
C ASP A 41 0.40 -6.55 -23.66
N LEU A 42 -0.58 -7.35 -24.07
CA LEU A 42 -1.35 -8.20 -23.17
C LEU A 42 -0.52 -9.32 -22.54
N GLU A 43 0.46 -9.86 -23.25
CA GLU A 43 1.26 -10.98 -22.75
C GLU A 43 2.19 -10.51 -21.62
N ILE A 44 2.89 -9.39 -21.82
CA ILE A 44 3.74 -8.79 -20.80
C ILE A 44 2.90 -8.29 -19.63
N THR A 45 1.75 -7.67 -19.90
CA THR A 45 0.85 -7.15 -18.86
C THR A 45 0.32 -8.27 -17.96
N ALA A 46 -0.15 -9.37 -18.54
CA ALA A 46 -0.64 -10.52 -17.77
C ALA A 46 0.46 -11.11 -16.86
N LYS A 47 1.67 -11.32 -17.40
CA LYS A 47 2.82 -11.84 -16.64
C LYS A 47 3.14 -10.96 -15.42
N ARG A 48 3.18 -9.64 -15.61
CA ARG A 48 3.45 -8.68 -14.53
C ARG A 48 2.36 -8.67 -13.47
N LEU A 49 1.09 -8.72 -13.90
CA LEU A 49 -0.03 -8.70 -12.97
C LEU A 49 -0.09 -9.93 -12.09
N VAL A 50 0.01 -11.12 -12.70
CA VAL A 50 0.02 -12.39 -11.96
C VAL A 50 1.16 -12.42 -10.95
N TRP A 51 2.37 -12.01 -11.35
CA TRP A 51 3.49 -11.93 -10.43
C TRP A 51 3.21 -10.98 -9.25
N SER A 52 2.76 -9.76 -9.54
CA SER A 52 2.49 -8.75 -8.50
C SER A 52 1.37 -9.14 -7.53
N LYS A 53 0.35 -9.88 -8.01
CA LYS A 53 -0.84 -10.24 -7.24
C LYS A 53 -0.69 -11.50 -6.40
N LEU A 54 0.24 -12.38 -6.77
CA LEU A 54 0.48 -13.64 -6.07
C LEU A 54 1.72 -13.57 -5.17
N LEU A 55 2.53 -12.52 -5.30
CA LEU A 55 3.66 -12.27 -4.42
C LEU A 55 3.18 -12.17 -2.97
N ASN A 56 3.80 -12.93 -2.06
CA ASN A 56 3.42 -12.98 -0.64
C ASN A 56 1.93 -13.35 -0.39
N ALA A 57 1.31 -14.09 -1.32
CA ALA A 57 -0.11 -14.44 -1.29
C ALA A 57 -1.07 -13.23 -1.21
N GLY A 58 -0.69 -12.07 -1.79
CA GLY A 58 -1.48 -10.84 -1.76
C GLY A 58 -1.30 -9.92 -2.97
#